data_AF-A0A026WEA1-F1
#
_entry.id   AF-A0A026WEA1-F1
#
_cell.length_a   1.000
_cell.length_b   1.000
_cell.length_c   1.000
_cell.angle_alpha   90.00
_cell.angle_beta   90.00
_cell.angle_gamma   90.00
#
_symmetry.space_group_name_H-M   'P 1'
#
loop_
_entity.id
_entity.type
_entity.pdbx_description
1 polymer ?
#
loop_
_entity_poly.entity_id
_entity_poly.type
_entity_poly.pdbx_seq_one_letter_code
_entity_poly.pdbx_strand_id
1 'polypeptide(L)' 'MKQLSNEYRDRSLPPLDLVIWSIEYVVRNPNGNLASPIRSQSWMEKNLIDVYAILFLALVVKLLFAFCTENAV' A
#
# COMPACT_ATOMS: atom_id res chain seq x y z
N MET A 1 3.81 -21.63 -11.90
CA MET A 1 3.05 -21.63 -10.63
C MET A 1 3.83 -22.30 -9.49
N LYS A 2 4.23 -23.57 -9.61
CA LYS A 2 4.93 -24.29 -8.51
C LYS A 2 6.34 -23.74 -8.19
N GLN A 3 7.12 -23.34 -9.19
CA GLN A 3 8.46 -22.78 -8.98
C GLN A 3 8.43 -21.45 -8.20
N LEU A 4 7.63 -20.48 -8.65
CA LEU A 4 7.43 -19.21 -7.91
C LEU A 4 6.92 -19.42 -6.47
N SER A 5 6.05 -20.40 -6.25
CA SER A 5 5.60 -20.71 -4.88
C SER A 5 6.69 -21.29 -4.02
N ASN A 6 7.63 -22.06 -4.58
CA ASN A 6 8.73 -22.63 -3.83
C ASN A 6 9.77 -21.55 -3.52
N GLU A 7 10.08 -20.70 -4.48
CA GLU A 7 11.03 -19.59 -4.34
C GLU A 7 10.55 -18.55 -3.33
N TYR A 8 9.24 -18.30 -3.24
CA TYR A 8 8.65 -17.45 -2.20
C TYR A 8 8.65 -18.12 -0.80
N ARG A 9 8.57 -19.46 -0.77
CA ARG A 9 8.62 -20.24 0.47
C ARG A 9 10.05 -20.51 0.92
N ASP A 10 11.01 -20.34 0.04
CA ASP A 10 12.43 -20.44 0.30
C ASP A 10 12.87 -19.19 1.07
N ARG A 11 13.10 -19.38 2.37
CA ARG A 11 13.47 -18.29 3.28
C ARG A 11 14.68 -18.75 4.07
N SER A 12 15.65 -17.87 4.26
CA SER A 12 16.88 -18.17 5.01
C SER A 12 16.64 -18.53 6.47
N LEU A 13 15.49 -18.14 7.04
CA LEU A 13 15.12 -18.40 8.43
C LEU A 13 13.96 -19.39 8.51
N PRO A 14 14.10 -20.49 9.27
CA PRO A 14 13.00 -21.42 9.49
C PRO A 14 11.85 -20.73 10.23
N PRO A 15 10.60 -21.15 10.00
CA PRO A 15 9.41 -20.46 10.50
C PRO A 15 9.33 -20.44 12.03
N LEU A 16 9.90 -21.45 12.72
CA LEU A 16 9.94 -21.49 14.18
C LEU A 16 10.82 -20.37 14.74
N ASP A 17 12.03 -20.21 14.21
CA ASP A 17 12.97 -19.17 14.66
C ASP A 17 12.45 -17.78 14.35
N LEU A 18 11.77 -17.59 13.21
CA LEU A 18 11.10 -16.34 12.88
C LEU A 18 10.02 -15.97 13.90
N VAL A 19 9.25 -16.95 14.37
CA VAL A 19 8.21 -16.74 15.39
C VAL A 19 8.84 -16.38 16.74
N ILE A 20 9.89 -17.10 17.15
CA ILE A 20 10.64 -16.79 18.38
C ILE A 20 11.18 -15.36 18.32
N TRP A 21 11.85 -15.01 17.22
CA TRP A 21 12.37 -13.66 17.00
C TRP A 21 11.27 -12.59 17.06
N SER A 22 10.12 -12.85 16.45
CA SER A 22 8.98 -11.92 16.44
C SER A 22 8.43 -11.70 17.85
N ILE A 23 8.31 -12.76 18.67
CA ILE A 23 7.87 -12.65 20.07
C ILE A 23 8.88 -11.84 20.89
N GLU A 24 10.17 -12.15 20.77
CA GLU A 24 11.21 -11.38 21.46
C GLU A 24 11.24 -9.92 21.03
N TYR A 25 11.01 -9.64 19.74
CA TYR A 25 10.97 -8.28 19.22
C TYR A 25 9.83 -7.46 19.84
N VAL A 26 8.65 -8.07 19.97
CA VAL A 26 7.46 -7.45 20.60
C VAL A 26 7.69 -7.18 22.08
N VAL A 27 8.25 -8.15 22.79
CA VAL A 27 8.55 -8.01 24.22
C VAL A 27 9.63 -6.93 24.45
N ARG A 28 10.62 -6.84 23.56
CA ARG A 28 11.66 -5.79 23.61
C ARG A 28 11.17 -4.40 23.23
N ASN A 29 10.14 -4.30 22.38
CA ASN A 29 9.61 -3.04 21.88
C ASN A 29 8.10 -2.92 22.19
N PRO A 30 7.71 -2.74 23.46
CA PRO A 30 6.30 -2.72 23.87
C PRO A 30 5.48 -1.59 23.22
N ASN A 31 6.14 -0.51 22.80
CA ASN A 31 5.53 0.62 22.09
C ASN A 31 5.57 0.45 20.56
N GLY A 32 6.32 -0.53 20.06
CA GLY A 32 6.39 -0.90 18.64
C GLY A 32 5.14 -1.70 18.28
N ASN A 33 4.07 -0.99 17.92
CA ASN A 33 2.82 -1.64 17.55
C ASN A 33 3.07 -2.59 16.36
N LEU A 34 2.86 -3.89 16.55
CA LEU A 34 2.82 -4.86 15.44
C LEU A 34 1.67 -4.57 14.47
N ALA A 35 0.70 -3.74 14.89
CA ALA A 35 -0.35 -3.32 14.00
C ALA A 35 0.23 -2.45 12.89
N SER A 36 -0.26 -2.68 11.67
CA SER A 36 0.04 -1.84 10.53
C SER A 36 -0.18 -0.35 10.89
N PRO A 37 0.71 0.56 10.45
CA PRO A 37 0.54 2.01 10.62
C PRO A 37 -0.80 2.53 10.09
N ILE A 38 -1.44 1.76 9.21
CA ILE A 38 -2.80 2.01 8.74
C ILE A 38 -3.79 2.17 9.90
N ARG A 39 -3.57 1.54 11.06
CA ARG A 39 -4.53 1.62 12.17
C ARG A 39 -4.68 3.06 12.69
N SER A 40 -3.58 3.79 12.81
CA SER A 40 -3.52 5.16 13.32
C SER A 40 -3.80 6.23 12.25
N GLN A 41 -3.91 5.85 10.97
CA GLN A 41 -4.21 6.80 9.90
C GLN A 41 -5.66 7.30 9.96
N SER A 42 -5.83 8.56 9.59
CA SER A 42 -7.13 9.19 9.42
C SER A 42 -7.92 8.50 8.30
N TRP A 43 -9.25 8.63 8.31
CA TRP A 43 -10.09 8.07 7.25
C TRP A 43 -9.73 8.62 5.86
N MET A 44 -9.25 9.87 5.78
CA MET A 44 -8.82 10.48 4.53
C MET A 44 -7.56 9.84 3.97
N GLU A 45 -6.55 9.61 4.81
CA GLU A 45 -5.30 8.94 4.42
C GLU A 45 -5.53 7.48 4.06
N LYS A 46 -6.38 6.77 4.82
CA LYS A 46 -6.76 5.38 4.54
C LYS A 46 -7.39 5.21 3.17
N ASN A 47 -8.18 6.18 2.73
CA ASN A 47 -8.86 6.15 1.44
C ASN A 47 -8.07 6.90 0.35
N LEU A 48 -6.85 7.37 0.62
CA LEU A 48 -5.99 8.09 -0.33
C LEU A 48 -6.75 9.16 -1.14
N ILE A 49 -7.58 9.96 -0.46
CA ILE A 49 -8.48 10.92 -1.13
C ILE A 49 -7.71 11.89 -2.02
N ASP A 50 -6.49 12.28 -1.61
CA ASP A 50 -5.60 13.16 -2.39
C ASP A 50 -5.26 12.57 -3.77
N VAL A 51 -4.97 11.26 -3.84
CA VAL A 51 -4.68 10.58 -5.11
C VAL A 51 -5.91 10.57 -6.01
N TYR A 52 -7.10 10.30 -5.45
CA TYR A 52 -8.34 10.37 -6.21
C TYR A 52 -8.65 11.77 -6.73
N ALA A 53 -8.36 12.81 -5.94
CA ALA A 53 -8.55 14.20 -6.36
C ALA A 53 -7.66 14.56 -7.55
N ILE A 54 -6.38 14.16 -7.52
CA ILE A 54 -5.43 14.40 -8.63
C ILE A 54 -5.86 13.62 -9.88
N LEU A 55 -6.25 12.36 -9.73
CA LEU A 55 -6.73 11.54 -10.86
C LEU A 55 -8.00 12.12 -11.48
N PHE A 56 -8.93 12.59 -10.65
CA PHE A 56 -10.16 13.24 -11.10
C PHE A 56 -9.86 14.55 -11.83
N LEU A 57 -8.98 15.40 -11.29
CA LEU A 57 -8.54 16.64 -11.93
C LEU A 57 -7.91 16.37 -13.30
N ALA A 58 -7.01 15.39 -13.39
CA ALA A 58 -6.36 15.01 -14.64
C ALA A 58 -7.38 14.56 -15.70
N LEU A 59 -8.41 13.81 -15.28
CA LEU A 59 -9.51 13.40 -16.15
C LEU A 59 -10.32 14.60 -16.63
N VAL A 60 -10.68 15.54 -15.75
CA VAL A 60 -11.40 16.77 -16.12
C VAL A 60 -10.60 17.60 -17.13
N VAL A 61 -9.31 17.79 -16.90
CA VAL A 61 -8.43 18.53 -17.84
C VAL A 61 -8.38 17.84 -19.20
N LYS A 62 -8.30 16.51 -19.24
CA LYS A 62 -8.35 15.74 -20.49
C LYS A 62 -9.66 15.94 -21.24
N LEU A 63 -10.79 15.91 -20.54
CA LEU A 63 -12.11 16.13 -21.14
C LEU A 63 -12.27 17.56 -21.67
N LEU A 64 -11.84 18.56 -20.91
CA LEU A 64 -11.86 19.96 -21.34
C LEU A 64 -11.01 20.19 -22.58
N PHE A 65 -9.83 19.57 -22.63
CA PHE A 65 -8.96 19.64 -23.81
C PHE A 65 -9.62 19.01 -25.04
N ALA A 66 -10.21 17.81 -24.90
CA ALA A 66 -10.93 17.14 -25.99
C ALA A 66 -12.12 17.98 -26.50
N PHE A 67 -12.92 18.53 -25.58
CA PHE A 67 -14.03 19.42 -25.94
C PHE A 67 -13.53 20.69 -26.65
N CYS A 68 -12.45 21.30 -26.17
CA CYS A 68 -11.85 22.47 -26.82
C CYS A 68 -11.39 22.14 -28.25
N THR A 69 -10.79 20.97 -28.47
CA THR A 69 -10.37 20.54 -29.80
C THR A 69 -11.55 20.26 -30.74
N GLU A 70 -12.68 19.73 -30.24
CA GLU A 70 -13.87 19.50 -31.05
C GLU A 70 -14.60 20.78 -31.45
N ASN A 71 -14.59 21.82 -30.60
CA ASN A 71 -15.23 23.10 -30.93
C ASN A 71 -14.36 24.02 -31.79
N ALA A 72 -13.06 23.73 -31.92
CA ALA A 72 -12.10 24.51 -32.69
C ALA A 72 -11.90 24.00 -34.14
N VAL A 73 -12.51 22.87 -34.51
CA VAL A 73 -12.54 22.28 -35.86
C VAL A 73 -13.90 22.53 -36.49
#